data_AF-N1RMF7-F1
#
_entry.id   AF-N1RMF7-F1
#
_cell.length_a   1.000
_cell.length_b   1.000
_cell.length_c   1.000
_cell.angle_alpha   90.00
_cell.angle_beta   90.00
_cell.angle_gamma   90.00
#
_symmetry.space_group_name_H-M   'P 1'
#
loop_
_entity.id
_entity.type
_entity.pdbx_description
1 polymer ?
#
loop_
_entity_poly.entity_id
_entity_poly.type
_entity_poly.pdbx_seq_one_letter_code
_entity_poly.pdbx_strand_id
1 'polypeptide(L)'
;MAASFALEAGKTPLHAVQLLELGSGIITSLRSRLRSDVTELREYLYDSGAEGDPLGSKPKRNDRHQASFDLDDTIGQIRLLPGFEKLLRPPPVEVLNSAASTGPIVLINSSVHRSDAILIEKTTIRSIHLPDLHE
;
A
#
# COMPACT_ATOMS: atom_id res chain seq x y z
N MET A 1 12.20 -2.31 4.53
CA MET A 1 13.30 -2.66 3.59
C MET A 1 13.19 -1.98 2.22
N ALA A 2 12.13 -2.19 1.41
CA ALA A 2 12.07 -1.61 0.05
C ALA A 2 12.19 -0.07 0.03
N ALA A 3 11.51 0.61 0.96
CA ALA A 3 11.61 2.07 1.12
C ALA A 3 13.02 2.53 1.56
N SER A 4 13.65 1.81 2.48
CA SER A 4 15.03 2.07 2.93
C SER A 4 16.00 2.05 1.75
N PHE A 5 15.96 0.98 0.93
CA PHE A 5 16.82 0.86 -0.25
C PHE A 5 16.51 1.91 -1.32
N ALA A 6 15.23 2.28 -1.51
CA ALA A 6 14.88 3.33 -2.45
C ALA A 6 15.50 4.67 -2.06
N LEU A 7 15.43 5.06 -0.78
CA LEU A 7 16.02 6.30 -0.29
C LEU A 7 17.55 6.26 -0.30
N GLU A 8 18.15 5.11 -0.02
CA GLU A 8 19.59 4.90 -0.13
C GLU A 8 20.07 5.02 -1.59
N ALA A 9 19.30 4.50 -2.54
CA ALA A 9 19.56 4.63 -3.98
C ALA A 9 19.22 6.02 -4.55
N GLY A 10 18.92 7.02 -3.71
CA GLY A 10 18.63 8.39 -4.14
C GLY A 10 17.27 8.56 -4.83
N LYS A 11 16.34 7.61 -4.67
CA LYS A 11 14.96 7.78 -5.15
C LYS A 11 14.23 8.82 -4.30
N THR A 12 13.14 9.35 -4.85
CA THR A 12 12.37 10.40 -4.18
C THR A 12 11.62 9.86 -2.96
N PRO A 13 11.35 10.71 -1.95
CA PRO A 13 10.51 10.35 -0.80
C PRO A 13 9.11 9.86 -1.20
N LEU A 14 8.52 10.45 -2.26
CA LEU A 14 7.27 9.98 -2.84
C LEU A 14 7.34 8.51 -3.26
N HIS A 15 8.42 8.12 -3.96
CA HIS A 15 8.61 6.73 -4.39
C HIS A 15 8.71 5.78 -3.20
N ALA A 16 9.42 6.19 -2.13
CA ALA A 16 9.51 5.42 -0.90
C ALA A 16 8.14 5.25 -0.21
N VAL A 17 7.33 6.32 -0.13
CA VAL A 17 5.94 6.24 0.38
C VAL A 17 5.09 5.30 -0.47
N GLN A 18 5.20 5.38 -1.79
CA GLN A 18 4.48 4.50 -2.70
C GLN A 18 4.82 3.02 -2.47
N LEU A 19 6.09 2.69 -2.21
CA LEU A 19 6.50 1.33 -1.85
C LEU A 19 5.95 0.87 -0.49
N LEU A 20 5.90 1.77 0.51
CA LEU A 20 5.27 1.47 1.80
C LEU A 20 3.76 1.22 1.65
N GLU A 21 3.10 2.01 0.81
CA GLU A 21 1.66 1.87 0.56
C GLU A 21 1.29 0.61 -0.20
N LEU A 22 2.10 0.22 -1.19
CA LEU A 22 1.86 -1.01 -1.96
C LEU A 22 1.92 -2.27 -1.09
N GLY A 23 2.80 -2.29 -0.08
CA GLY A 23 2.99 -3.45 0.78
C GLY A 23 2.10 -3.47 2.03
N SER A 24 1.65 -2.31 2.50
CA SER A 24 0.99 -2.20 3.82
C SER A 24 -0.34 -1.44 3.81
N GLY A 25 -0.65 -0.69 2.75
CA GLY A 25 -1.88 0.10 2.64
C GLY A 25 -2.14 1.02 3.84
N ILE A 26 -1.09 1.58 4.45
CA ILE A 26 -1.19 2.30 5.74
C ILE A 26 -1.92 3.64 5.55
N ILE A 27 -1.54 4.44 4.58
CA ILE A 27 -2.21 5.72 4.26
C ILE A 27 -3.60 5.45 3.70
N THR A 28 -3.73 4.39 2.89
CA THR A 28 -5.04 3.95 2.37
C THR A 28 -5.97 3.52 3.50
N SER A 29 -5.49 2.80 4.51
CA SER A 29 -6.27 2.37 5.68
C SER A 29 -6.48 3.48 6.72
N LEU A 30 -5.56 4.43 6.87
CA LEU A 30 -5.77 5.65 7.67
C LEU A 30 -6.88 6.51 7.06
N ARG A 31 -6.94 6.59 5.73
CA ARG A 31 -8.08 7.18 5.02
C ARG A 31 -9.35 6.35 5.22
N SER A 32 -9.25 5.02 5.26
CA SER A 32 -10.42 4.15 5.50
C SER A 32 -10.95 4.23 6.94
N ARG A 33 -10.11 4.45 7.96
CA ARG A 33 -10.59 4.79 9.32
C ARG A 33 -11.36 6.11 9.35
N LEU A 34 -11.27 6.91 8.28
CA LEU A 34 -12.02 8.14 8.09
C LEU A 34 -13.20 7.98 7.11
N ARG A 35 -13.40 6.83 6.45
CA ARG A 35 -14.67 6.36 5.83
C ARG A 35 -14.55 4.90 5.32
N SER A 36 -15.56 4.11 5.67
CA SER A 36 -15.74 2.66 5.47
C SER A 36 -15.88 2.23 4.00
N ASP A 37 -14.92 1.49 3.43
CA ASP A 37 -15.00 0.99 2.04
C ASP A 37 -14.70 -0.54 1.88
N VAL A 38 -14.41 -1.29 2.95
CA VAL A 38 -14.21 -2.76 2.84
C VAL A 38 -15.55 -3.52 2.79
N THR A 39 -16.62 -2.91 3.31
CA THR A 39 -17.96 -3.50 3.35
C THR A 39 -18.59 -3.57 1.96
N GLU A 40 -18.43 -2.53 1.13
CA GLU A 40 -19.03 -2.46 -0.21
C GLU A 40 -18.45 -3.51 -1.17
N LEU A 41 -17.13 -3.78 -1.10
CA LEU A 41 -16.50 -4.83 -1.90
C LEU A 41 -16.98 -6.23 -1.47
N ARG A 42 -17.22 -6.46 -0.17
CA ARG A 42 -17.80 -7.73 0.32
C ARG A 42 -19.23 -7.91 -0.15
N GLU A 43 -20.06 -6.87 -0.13
CA GLU A 43 -21.43 -6.95 -0.65
C GLU A 43 -21.47 -7.27 -2.15
N TYR A 44 -20.60 -6.65 -2.95
CA TYR A 44 -20.49 -6.93 -4.38
C TYR A 44 -20.05 -8.38 -4.67
N LEU A 45 -19.10 -8.91 -3.90
CA LEU A 45 -18.61 -10.30 -4.03
C LEU A 45 -19.61 -11.34 -3.50
N TYR A 46 -20.40 -10.98 -2.49
CA TYR A 46 -21.45 -11.83 -1.94
C TYR A 46 -22.63 -11.98 -2.91
N ASP A 47 -23.02 -10.91 -3.60
CA ASP A 47 -24.05 -10.94 -4.64
C ASP A 47 -23.60 -11.71 -5.91
N SER A 48 -22.28 -11.78 -6.15
CA SER A 48 -21.69 -12.51 -7.29
C SER A 48 -21.32 -13.97 -6.98
N GLY A 49 -21.58 -14.48 -5.76
CA GLY A 49 -21.52 -15.91 -5.42
C GLY A 49 -20.11 -16.51 -5.27
N ALA A 50 -19.08 -15.69 -5.00
CA ALA A 50 -17.71 -16.17 -4.83
C ALA A 50 -17.45 -16.70 -3.41
N GLU A 51 -17.83 -17.95 -3.12
CA GLU A 51 -17.40 -18.66 -1.90
C GLU A 51 -16.13 -19.47 -2.17
N GLY A 52 -15.04 -19.17 -1.45
CA GLY A 52 -13.82 -19.98 -1.46
C GLY A 52 -13.00 -19.81 -0.17
N ASP A 53 -12.87 -20.89 0.60
CA ASP A 53 -12.02 -21.00 1.80
C ASP A 53 -10.53 -21.08 1.40
N PRO A 54 -9.67 -20.08 1.72
CA PRO A 54 -8.30 -20.02 1.22
C PRO A 54 -7.25 -20.72 2.10
N LEU A 55 -7.61 -21.32 3.24
CA LEU A 55 -6.63 -21.59 4.32
C LEU A 55 -6.16 -23.06 4.45
N GLY A 56 -6.44 -23.90 3.46
CA GLY A 56 -6.36 -25.36 3.61
C GLY A 56 -5.23 -26.14 2.90
N SER A 57 -4.06 -25.57 2.55
CA SER A 57 -2.87 -26.41 2.19
C SER A 57 -1.57 -25.60 2.10
N LYS A 58 -0.41 -26.20 2.44
CA LYS A 58 0.90 -25.60 2.19
C LYS A 58 1.23 -25.70 0.69
N PRO A 59 1.30 -24.60 -0.07
CA PRO A 59 1.43 -24.65 -1.53
C PRO A 59 2.83 -25.14 -1.94
N LYS A 60 2.91 -26.02 -2.95
CA LYS A 60 4.17 -26.34 -3.63
C LYS A 60 4.64 -25.10 -4.40
N ARG A 61 5.94 -25.03 -4.74
CA ARG A 61 6.52 -23.87 -5.45
C ARG A 61 5.80 -23.54 -6.77
N ASN A 62 5.29 -24.55 -7.47
CA ASN A 62 4.50 -24.36 -8.69
C ASN A 62 3.12 -23.74 -8.40
N ASP A 63 2.46 -24.20 -7.33
CA ASP A 63 1.16 -23.70 -6.87
C ASP A 63 1.24 -22.23 -6.45
N ARG A 64 2.39 -21.79 -5.90
CA ARG A 64 2.60 -20.38 -5.54
C ARG A 64 2.67 -19.47 -6.76
N HIS A 65 3.34 -19.90 -7.83
CA HIS A 65 3.41 -19.11 -9.06
C HIS A 65 2.05 -19.03 -9.73
N GLN A 66 1.33 -20.15 -9.81
CA GLN A 66 -0.03 -20.17 -10.34
C GLN A 66 -0.96 -19.27 -9.51
N ALA A 67 -0.93 -19.39 -8.18
CA ALA A 67 -1.72 -18.54 -7.29
C ALA A 67 -1.36 -17.04 -7.43
N SER A 68 -0.11 -16.69 -7.72
CA SER A 68 0.27 -15.31 -8.02
C SER A 68 -0.33 -14.82 -9.35
N PHE A 69 -0.31 -15.64 -10.40
CA PHE A 69 -0.96 -15.29 -11.67
C PHE A 69 -2.47 -15.15 -11.52
N ASP A 70 -3.12 -16.08 -10.83
CA ASP A 70 -4.56 -16.06 -10.59
C ASP A 70 -4.96 -14.82 -9.78
N LEU A 71 -4.14 -14.44 -8.79
CA LEU A 71 -4.31 -13.21 -8.03
C LEU A 71 -4.18 -11.97 -8.93
N ASP A 72 -3.14 -11.89 -9.76
CA ASP A 72 -2.91 -10.76 -10.66
C ASP A 72 -4.05 -10.60 -11.68
N ASP A 73 -4.56 -11.70 -12.24
CA ASP A 73 -5.72 -11.69 -13.13
C ASP A 73 -6.98 -11.23 -12.40
N THR A 74 -7.24 -11.76 -11.20
CA THR A 74 -8.38 -11.35 -10.36
C THR A 74 -8.31 -9.84 -10.04
N ILE A 75 -7.14 -9.32 -9.67
CA ILE A 75 -6.94 -7.88 -9.46
C ILE A 75 -7.22 -7.11 -10.76
N GLY A 76 -6.80 -7.65 -11.90
CA GLY A 76 -7.09 -7.11 -13.23
C GLY A 76 -8.59 -6.97 -13.48
N GLN A 77 -9.36 -8.03 -13.21
CA GLN A 77 -10.82 -8.02 -13.38
C GLN A 77 -11.50 -7.03 -12.43
N ILE A 78 -11.10 -6.99 -11.16
CA ILE A 78 -11.69 -6.03 -10.20
C ILE A 78 -11.42 -4.59 -10.65
N ARG A 79 -10.25 -4.28 -11.21
CA ARG A 79 -9.93 -2.94 -11.73
C ARG A 79 -10.79 -2.50 -12.92
N LEU A 80 -11.52 -3.40 -13.57
CA LEU A 80 -12.48 -3.04 -14.63
C LEU A 80 -13.84 -2.57 -14.07
N LEU A 81 -14.11 -2.84 -12.79
CA LEU A 81 -15.35 -2.41 -12.14
C LEU A 81 -15.29 -0.90 -11.83
N PRO A 82 -16.39 -0.15 -12.03
CA PRO A 82 -16.45 1.26 -11.69
C PRO A 82 -16.05 1.52 -10.23
N GLY A 83 -15.09 2.43 -10.02
CA GLY A 83 -14.58 2.80 -8.69
C GLY A 83 -13.39 1.97 -8.18
N PHE A 84 -13.02 0.89 -8.86
CA PHE A 84 -11.92 0.00 -8.45
C PHE A 84 -10.67 0.10 -9.35
N GLU A 85 -10.63 1.05 -10.28
CA GLU A 85 -9.59 1.18 -11.32
C GLU A 85 -8.18 1.38 -10.73
N LYS A 86 -8.13 1.88 -9.49
CA LYS A 86 -6.89 2.16 -8.74
C LYS A 86 -6.58 1.13 -7.67
N LEU A 87 -7.33 0.03 -7.57
CA LEU A 87 -7.12 -1.03 -6.58
C LEU A 87 -5.64 -1.48 -6.59
N LEU A 88 -4.99 -1.50 -5.44
CA LEU A 88 -3.56 -1.89 -5.28
C LEU A 88 -2.59 -1.14 -6.21
N ARG A 89 -2.93 0.07 -6.67
CA ARG A 89 -1.99 0.98 -7.32
C ARG A 89 -1.44 1.96 -6.30
N PRO A 90 -0.20 2.45 -6.47
CA PRO A 90 0.32 3.49 -5.58
C PRO A 90 -0.58 4.72 -5.65
N PRO A 91 -0.83 5.39 -4.51
CA PRO A 91 -1.58 6.63 -4.53
C PRO A 91 -0.78 7.70 -5.29
N PRO A 92 -1.47 8.55 -6.07
CA PRO A 92 -0.85 9.71 -6.67
C PRO A 92 -0.54 10.76 -5.57
N VAL A 93 0.41 11.65 -5.84
CA VAL A 93 0.93 12.60 -4.83
C VAL A 93 -0.15 13.52 -4.28
N GLU A 94 -1.13 13.88 -5.10
CA GLU A 94 -2.26 14.73 -4.71
C GLU A 94 -3.09 14.08 -3.61
N VAL A 95 -3.25 12.75 -3.66
CA VAL A 95 -3.96 12.01 -2.61
C VAL A 95 -3.18 12.05 -1.31
N LEU A 96 -1.86 11.84 -1.35
CA LEU A 96 -0.99 11.90 -0.17
C LEU A 96 -1.01 13.29 0.46
N ASN A 97 -0.84 14.32 -0.35
CA ASN A 97 -0.86 15.72 0.09
C ASN A 97 -2.23 16.12 0.66
N SER A 98 -3.34 15.66 0.05
CA SER A 98 -4.69 15.91 0.55
C SER A 98 -4.95 15.24 1.90
N ALA A 99 -4.33 14.08 2.15
CA ALA A 99 -4.43 13.40 3.45
C ALA A 99 -3.77 14.23 4.55
N ALA A 100 -2.74 15.03 4.23
CA ALA A 100 -2.09 15.97 5.14
C ALA A 100 -2.82 17.33 5.26
N SER A 101 -4.07 17.44 4.77
CA SER A 101 -4.85 18.69 4.78
C SER A 101 -5.19 19.20 6.18
N THR A 102 -5.29 18.31 7.18
CA THR A 102 -5.56 18.65 8.58
C THR A 102 -4.30 18.78 9.43
N GLY A 103 -3.14 18.35 8.90
CA GLY A 103 -1.85 18.43 9.54
C GLY A 103 -0.83 17.50 8.86
N PRO A 104 0.48 17.71 9.08
CA PRO A 104 1.51 16.84 8.53
C PRO A 104 1.38 15.40 9.01
N ILE A 105 1.63 14.44 8.11
CA ILE A 105 1.71 13.01 8.44
C ILE A 105 3.19 12.62 8.44
N VAL A 106 3.63 11.92 9.48
CA VAL A 106 5.00 11.40 9.57
C VAL A 106 4.96 9.88 9.51
N LEU A 107 5.59 9.31 8.49
CA LEU A 107 5.84 7.87 8.38
C LEU A 107 7.25 7.59 8.87
N ILE A 108 7.38 6.73 9.88
CA ILE A 108 8.68 6.27 10.36
C ILE A 108 8.91 4.88 9.79
N ASN A 109 9.92 4.76 8.95
CA ASN A 109 10.41 3.48 8.48
C ASN A 109 11.70 3.16 9.23
N SER A 110 11.63 2.17 10.13
CA SER A 110 12.81 1.62 10.82
C SER A 110 13.32 0.41 10.05
N SER A 111 14.64 0.30 9.87
CA SER A 111 15.25 -0.94 9.40
C SER A 111 16.71 -1.01 9.80
N VAL A 112 17.27 -2.22 9.82
CA VAL A 112 18.70 -2.47 10.05
C VAL A 112 19.64 -1.80 9.05
N HIS A 113 19.16 -1.45 7.84
CA HIS A 113 19.99 -0.85 6.79
C HIS A 113 19.99 0.67 6.85
N ARG A 114 18.79 1.25 6.89
CA ARG A 114 18.57 2.69 6.91
C ARG A 114 17.20 3.00 7.47
N SER A 115 17.15 3.95 8.40
CA SER A 115 15.90 4.46 8.95
C SER A 115 15.67 5.90 8.51
N ASP A 116 14.42 6.23 8.23
CA ASP A 116 14.01 7.56 7.78
C ASP A 116 12.63 7.92 8.35
N ALA A 117 12.45 9.19 8.69
CA ALA A 117 11.14 9.80 8.83
C ALA A 117 10.75 10.46 7.50
N ILE A 118 9.63 10.05 6.92
CA ILE A 118 9.06 10.67 5.73
C ILE A 118 7.91 11.58 6.15
N LEU A 119 8.06 12.88 5.90
CA LEU A 119 7.08 13.91 6.21
C LEU A 119 6.25 14.19 4.97
N ILE A 120 4.95 14.00 5.09
CA ILE A 120 3.95 14.30 4.08
C ILE A 120 3.20 15.54 4.54
N GLU A 121 3.35 16.62 3.78
CA GLU A 121 2.74 17.92 4.03
C GLU A 121 1.76 18.25 2.89
N LYS A 122 0.99 19.34 2.99
CA LYS A 122 -0.04 19.67 1.98
C LYS A 122 0.50 19.88 0.56
N THR A 123 1.78 20.18 0.42
CA THR A 123 2.40 20.57 -0.86
C THR A 123 3.72 19.86 -1.13
N THR A 124 4.29 19.16 -0.15
CA THR A 124 5.62 18.58 -0.26
C THR A 124 5.72 17.27 0.50
N ILE A 125 6.61 16.40 0.01
CA ILE A 125 6.99 15.16 0.67
C ILE A 125 8.50 15.14 0.77
N ARG A 126 9.03 15.02 1.98
CA ARG A 126 10.48 15.02 2.25
C ARG A 126 10.86 13.92 3.24
N SER A 127 12.10 13.45 3.17
CA SER A 127 12.64 12.47 4.10
C SER A 127 13.73 13.08 4.98
N ILE A 128 13.78 12.64 6.23
CA ILE A 128 14.86 12.92 7.17
C ILE A 128 15.48 11.59 7.53
N HIS A 129 16.79 11.45 7.29
CA HIS A 129 17.52 10.27 7.72
C HIS A 129 17.65 10.24 9.24
N LEU A 130 17.39 9.07 9.83
CA LEU A 130 17.43 8.84 11.28
C LEU A 130 18.55 7.83 11.59
N PRO A 131 19.82 8.28 11.70
CA PRO A 131 20.97 7.38 11.81
C PRO A 131 20.98 6.57 13.11
N ASP A 132 20.37 7.08 14.18
CA ASP A 132 20.36 6.45 15.51
C ASP A 132 19.11 5.58 15.76
N LEU A 133 18.20 5.49 14.79
CA LEU A 133 17.00 4.66 14.91
C LEU A 133 17.26 3.31 14.23
N HIS A 134 17.31 2.25 15.02
CA HIS A 134 17.47 0.87 14.54
C HIS A 134 16.35 -0.01 15.09
N GLU A 135 16.05 -1.10 14.37
CA GLU A 135 15.06 -2.12 14.75
C GLU A 135 15.68 -3.19 15.66
#